data_AF-A0A7C5QPD1-F1
#
_entry.id   AF-A0A7C5QPD1-F1
#
_cell.length_a   1.000
_cell.length_b   1.000
_cell.length_c   1.000
_cell.angle_alpha   90.00
_cell.angle_beta   90.00
_cell.angle_gamma   90.00
#
_symmetry.space_group_name_H-M   'P 1'
#
loop_
_entity.id
_entity.type
_entity.pdbx_description
1 polymer ?
#
loop_
_entity_poly.entity_id
_entity_poly.type
_entity_poly.pdbx_seq_one_letter_code
_entity_poly.pdbx_strand_id
1 'polypeptide(L)'
;MGKIRETELYAPVKAWLETLGYEVKGEVGAADVVAVRRASGAGGSEGPAPRAPRRYLDQDEEQPVLVELKAGFSLKLLQQAVARQAVSDLVYVAVPRWQGRAGWRTFKGNVGLCRRLGLGVLSVRLEDGFVELHADPAPFVPRKSKARRAALLSEFARRRGDPNTGGVRGKLVTAYRQDAEMLAAFLAREGASKGAAVARATGVARATRMMADNHYGWFVRVGSGVYDLTQAGRAVAEASRDEEQR
;
A
#
# COMPACT_ATOMS: atom_id res chain seq x y z
N MET A 1 -13.13 8.32 -28.17
CA MET A 1 -13.96 7.48 -27.29
C MET A 1 -14.97 8.38 -26.61
N GLY A 2 -16.26 8.05 -26.63
CA GLY A 2 -17.29 8.82 -25.92
C GLY A 2 -17.09 8.78 -24.40
N LYS A 3 -17.71 9.71 -23.68
CA LYS A 3 -17.74 9.70 -22.21
C LYS A 3 -18.55 8.49 -21.74
N ILE A 4 -17.90 7.57 -21.02
CA ILE A 4 -18.55 6.39 -20.44
C ILE A 4 -19.66 6.84 -19.49
N ARG A 5 -20.85 6.26 -19.64
CA ARG A 5 -22.02 6.48 -18.79
C ARG A 5 -22.16 5.32 -17.80
N GLU A 6 -22.66 5.62 -16.61
CA GLU A 6 -22.89 4.62 -15.55
C GLU A 6 -23.91 3.56 -15.98
N THR A 7 -24.89 3.96 -16.78
CA THR A 7 -25.89 3.06 -17.37
C THR A 7 -25.28 1.96 -18.26
N GLU A 8 -24.09 2.17 -18.84
CA GLU A 8 -23.39 1.16 -19.65
C GLU A 8 -22.83 0.01 -18.78
N LEU A 9 -22.69 0.21 -17.46
CA LEU A 9 -22.24 -0.82 -16.52
C LEU A 9 -23.38 -1.72 -16.04
N TYR A 10 -24.62 -1.20 -16.02
CA TYR A 10 -25.76 -1.88 -15.43
C TYR A 10 -26.06 -3.22 -16.11
N ALA A 11 -26.23 -3.23 -17.43
CA ALA A 11 -26.62 -4.43 -18.16
C ALA A 11 -25.59 -5.57 -18.02
N PRO A 12 -24.26 -5.34 -18.16
CA PRO A 12 -23.24 -6.33 -17.87
C PRO A 12 -23.29 -6.88 -16.44
N VAL A 13 -23.39 -6.02 -15.43
CA VAL A 13 -23.42 -6.42 -14.02
C VAL A 13 -24.68 -7.22 -13.71
N LYS A 14 -25.83 -6.80 -14.24
CA LYS A 14 -27.09 -7.52 -14.13
C LYS A 14 -26.98 -8.92 -14.74
N ALA A 15 -26.54 -9.04 -15.99
CA ALA A 15 -26.41 -10.32 -16.66
C ALA A 15 -25.47 -11.25 -15.89
N TRP A 16 -24.33 -10.74 -15.41
CA TRP A 16 -23.41 -11.51 -14.59
C TRP A 16 -24.07 -12.02 -13.29
N LEU A 17 -24.78 -11.18 -12.55
CA LEU A 17 -25.51 -11.59 -11.34
C LEU A 17 -26.63 -12.60 -11.64
N GLU A 18 -27.35 -12.44 -12.75
CA GLU A 18 -28.39 -13.38 -13.17
C GLU A 18 -27.82 -14.77 -13.50
N THR A 19 -26.62 -14.86 -14.09
CA THR A 19 -25.93 -16.15 -14.28
C THR A 19 -25.54 -16.83 -12.98
N LEU A 20 -25.45 -16.08 -11.87
CA LEU A 20 -25.23 -16.60 -10.52
C LEU A 20 -26.53 -16.96 -9.79
N GLY A 21 -27.69 -16.86 -10.44
CA GLY A 21 -28.99 -17.24 -9.90
C GLY A 21 -29.70 -16.16 -9.08
N TYR A 22 -29.29 -14.89 -9.21
CA TYR A 22 -29.96 -13.76 -8.56
C TYR A 22 -31.09 -13.20 -9.43
N GLU A 23 -32.16 -12.75 -8.78
CA GLU A 23 -33.08 -11.79 -9.38
C GLU A 23 -32.53 -10.37 -9.18
N VAL A 24 -32.41 -9.61 -10.27
CA VAL A 24 -31.71 -8.32 -10.26
C VAL A 24 -32.62 -7.17 -10.68
N LYS A 25 -32.66 -6.11 -9.86
CA LYS A 25 -33.36 -4.85 -10.13
C LYS A 25 -32.39 -3.68 -9.98
N GLY A 26 -32.60 -2.64 -10.79
CA GLY A 26 -31.82 -1.40 -10.72
C GLY A 26 -32.58 -0.32 -9.95
N GLU A 27 -31.85 0.65 -9.41
CA GLU A 27 -32.41 1.85 -8.75
C GLU A 27 -33.40 1.50 -7.62
N VAL A 28 -33.08 0.49 -6.82
CA VAL A 28 -33.90 0.09 -5.67
C VAL A 28 -33.40 0.80 -4.43
N GLY A 29 -34.24 1.68 -3.87
CA GLY A 29 -33.85 2.54 -2.78
C GLY A 29 -32.75 3.50 -3.23
N ALA A 30 -31.59 3.44 -2.57
CA ALA A 30 -30.44 4.27 -2.92
C ALA A 30 -29.31 3.49 -3.63
N ALA A 31 -29.48 2.19 -3.89
CA ALA A 31 -28.48 1.36 -4.55
C ALA A 31 -28.74 1.27 -6.06
N ASP A 32 -27.68 1.37 -6.85
CA ASP A 32 -27.78 1.31 -8.31
C ASP A 32 -28.21 -0.08 -8.80
N VAL A 33 -27.73 -1.15 -8.14
CA VAL A 33 -28.13 -2.55 -8.40
C VAL A 33 -28.42 -3.26 -7.08
N VAL A 34 -29.54 -3.98 -7.04
CA VAL A 34 -29.91 -4.89 -5.96
C VAL A 34 -30.18 -6.28 -6.54
N ALA A 35 -29.52 -7.28 -5.96
CA ALA A 35 -29.66 -8.69 -6.33
C ALA A 35 -30.14 -9.49 -5.12
N VAL A 36 -31.21 -10.27 -5.28
CA VAL A 36 -31.72 -11.16 -4.23
C VAL A 36 -31.68 -12.59 -4.76
N ARG A 37 -31.22 -13.54 -3.95
CA ARG A 37 -31.23 -14.95 -4.37
C ARG A 37 -32.69 -15.38 -4.45
N ARG A 38 -33.07 -16.21 -5.43
CA ARG A 38 -34.37 -16.86 -5.31
C ARG A 38 -34.24 -17.93 -4.24
N ALA A 39 -35.06 -17.88 -3.19
CA ALA A 39 -35.21 -19.00 -2.29
C ALA A 39 -35.43 -20.27 -3.12
N SER A 40 -34.52 -21.23 -3.00
CA SER A 40 -34.63 -22.51 -3.67
C SER A 40 -35.89 -23.19 -3.17
N GLY A 41 -36.98 -23.11 -3.94
CA GLY A 41 -38.07 -24.06 -3.82
C GLY A 41 -37.44 -25.45 -3.91
N ALA A 42 -37.79 -26.31 -2.94
CA ALA A 42 -37.22 -27.63 -2.78
C ALA A 42 -37.05 -28.38 -4.12
N GLY A 43 -35.83 -28.84 -4.41
CA GLY A 43 -35.55 -29.82 -5.46
C GLY A 43 -34.68 -29.30 -6.60
N GLY A 44 -33.37 -29.55 -6.52
CA GLY A 44 -32.45 -29.34 -7.64
C GLY A 44 -31.01 -29.17 -7.17
N SER A 45 -30.25 -30.26 -7.20
CA SER A 45 -28.80 -30.23 -7.06
C SER A 45 -28.18 -29.61 -8.31
N GLU A 46 -27.40 -28.54 -8.20
CA GLU A 46 -26.34 -28.23 -9.18
C GLU A 46 -25.38 -27.11 -8.72
N GLY A 47 -24.06 -27.41 -8.76
CA GLY A 47 -22.96 -26.45 -8.85
C GLY A 47 -22.48 -25.73 -7.57
N PRO A 48 -21.16 -25.66 -7.27
CA PRO A 48 -20.67 -24.86 -6.15
C PRO A 48 -20.72 -23.37 -6.51
N ALA A 49 -21.75 -22.67 -6.04
CA ALA A 49 -21.79 -21.21 -6.01
C ALA A 49 -20.60 -20.63 -5.21
N PRO A 50 -20.16 -19.38 -5.49
CA PRO A 50 -19.16 -18.71 -4.66
C PRO A 50 -19.65 -18.74 -3.20
N ARG A 51 -18.90 -19.45 -2.35
CA ARG A 51 -19.26 -19.60 -0.94
C ARG A 51 -19.04 -18.26 -0.24
N ALA A 52 -20.12 -17.64 0.21
CA ALA A 52 -20.05 -16.64 1.26
C ALA A 52 -19.15 -17.19 2.40
N PRO A 53 -18.24 -16.39 2.98
CA PRO A 53 -17.36 -16.85 4.05
C PRO A 53 -18.20 -17.43 5.19
N ARG A 54 -17.96 -18.71 5.46
CA ARG A 54 -18.84 -19.64 6.18
C ARG A 54 -18.92 -19.40 7.70
N ARG A 55 -18.76 -18.18 8.21
CA ARG A 55 -18.53 -18.00 9.65
C ARG A 55 -19.28 -16.92 10.42
N TYR A 56 -20.17 -16.11 9.84
CA TYR A 56 -21.07 -15.24 10.63
C TYR A 56 -22.32 -14.85 9.84
N LEU A 57 -23.26 -15.77 9.63
CA LEU A 57 -24.62 -15.41 9.24
C LEU A 57 -25.57 -16.37 9.95
N ASP A 58 -26.51 -15.80 10.74
CA ASP A 58 -27.77 -16.48 11.01
C ASP A 58 -28.36 -16.91 9.67
N GLN A 59 -28.72 -18.17 9.55
CA GLN A 59 -29.03 -18.81 8.25
C GLN A 59 -30.38 -18.36 7.66
N ASP A 60 -31.10 -17.48 8.37
CA ASP A 60 -32.51 -17.15 8.09
C ASP A 60 -32.74 -15.75 7.49
N GLU A 61 -31.71 -14.89 7.38
CA GLU A 61 -31.84 -13.59 6.71
C GLU A 61 -31.25 -13.62 5.29
N GLU A 62 -32.13 -13.49 4.30
CA GLU A 62 -31.76 -13.35 2.90
C GLU A 62 -31.09 -11.98 2.66
N GLN A 63 -29.76 -11.93 2.75
CA GLN A 63 -29.01 -10.69 2.53
C GLN A 63 -28.99 -10.30 1.05
N PRO A 64 -29.40 -9.06 0.68
CA PRO A 64 -29.32 -8.60 -0.69
C PRO A 64 -27.87 -8.30 -1.09
N VAL A 65 -27.49 -8.61 -2.33
CA VAL A 65 -26.26 -8.10 -2.93
C VAL A 65 -26.51 -6.68 -3.42
N LEU A 66 -25.67 -5.75 -3.01
CA LEU A 66 -25.77 -4.34 -3.39
C LEU A 66 -24.56 -3.96 -4.25
N VAL A 67 -24.78 -3.34 -5.41
CA VAL A 67 -23.68 -2.87 -6.28
C VAL A 67 -23.84 -1.39 -6.57
N GLU A 68 -22.79 -0.61 -6.31
CA GLU A 68 -22.67 0.80 -6.70
C GLU A 68 -21.85 0.89 -8.00
N LEU A 69 -22.37 1.60 -9.00
CA LEU A 69 -21.81 1.74 -10.33
C LEU A 69 -21.17 3.12 -10.50
N LYS A 70 -19.96 3.18 -11.05
CA LYS A 70 -19.34 4.47 -11.42
C LYS A 70 -18.52 4.34 -12.68
N ALA A 71 -18.50 5.39 -13.51
CA ALA A 71 -17.61 5.48 -14.68
C ALA A 71 -16.10 5.44 -14.32
N GLY A 72 -15.77 5.52 -13.03
CA GLY A 72 -14.43 5.29 -12.52
C GLY A 72 -14.39 5.33 -10.99
N PHE A 73 -13.29 4.88 -10.41
CA PHE A 73 -13.10 4.96 -8.97
C PHE A 73 -13.09 6.42 -8.50
N SER A 74 -13.89 6.70 -7.46
CA SER A 74 -13.97 8.01 -6.82
C SER A 74 -14.21 7.84 -5.32
N LEU A 75 -13.88 8.86 -4.53
CA LEU A 75 -14.20 8.88 -3.10
C LEU A 75 -15.72 8.75 -2.87
N LYS A 76 -16.53 9.38 -3.73
CA LYS A 76 -17.99 9.32 -3.68
C LYS A 76 -18.51 7.87 -3.80
N LEU A 77 -18.01 7.12 -4.79
CA LEU A 77 -18.36 5.70 -4.96
C LEU A 77 -18.06 4.88 -3.69
N LEU A 78 -16.88 5.09 -3.09
CA LEU A 78 -16.50 4.39 -1.86
C LEU A 78 -17.39 4.78 -0.68
N GLN A 79 -17.74 6.05 -0.53
CA GLN A 79 -18.63 6.53 0.53
C GLN A 79 -20.04 5.95 0.38
N GLN A 80 -20.58 5.91 -0.84
CA GLN A 80 -21.88 5.29 -1.11
C GLN A 80 -21.85 3.80 -0.76
N ALA A 81 -20.83 3.07 -1.24
CA ALA A 81 -20.69 1.64 -0.96
C ALA A 81 -20.52 1.34 0.53
N VAL A 82 -19.69 2.09 1.25
CA VAL A 82 -19.57 1.93 2.72
C VAL A 82 -20.91 2.19 3.42
N ALA A 83 -21.68 3.19 2.98
CA ALA A 83 -23.00 3.44 3.56
C ALA A 83 -23.98 2.26 3.35
N ARG A 84 -23.82 1.48 2.27
CA ARG A 84 -24.63 0.27 2.03
C ARG A 84 -24.31 -0.88 2.99
N GLN A 85 -23.16 -0.86 3.65
CA GLN A 85 -22.81 -1.90 4.62
C GLN A 85 -23.71 -1.91 5.85
N ALA A 86 -24.44 -0.82 6.11
CA ALA A 86 -25.49 -0.79 7.12
C ALA A 86 -26.73 -1.66 6.75
N VAL A 87 -26.83 -2.09 5.49
CA VAL A 87 -27.96 -2.88 4.95
C VAL A 87 -27.53 -4.31 4.62
N SER A 88 -26.31 -4.52 4.15
CA SER A 88 -25.82 -5.84 3.74
C SER A 88 -24.31 -5.94 3.86
N ASP A 89 -23.79 -7.12 4.16
CA ASP A 89 -22.35 -7.42 4.09
C ASP A 89 -21.88 -7.66 2.64
N LEU A 90 -22.82 -7.91 1.71
CA LEU A 90 -22.55 -8.24 0.31
C LEU A 90 -22.56 -6.99 -0.59
N VAL A 91 -21.67 -6.03 -0.31
CA VAL A 91 -21.58 -4.78 -1.07
C VAL A 91 -20.40 -4.78 -2.04
N TYR A 92 -20.68 -4.50 -3.31
CA TYR A 92 -19.70 -4.40 -4.39
C TYR A 92 -19.66 -2.99 -4.98
N VAL A 93 -18.50 -2.62 -5.50
CA VAL A 93 -18.35 -1.49 -6.43
C VAL A 93 -18.02 -2.02 -7.82
N ALA A 94 -18.61 -1.43 -8.86
CA ALA A 94 -18.30 -1.78 -10.25
C ALA A 94 -17.89 -0.55 -11.05
N VAL A 95 -16.78 -0.68 -11.78
CA VAL A 95 -16.20 0.37 -12.64
C VAL A 95 -15.77 -0.20 -13.99
N PRO A 96 -15.56 0.63 -15.04
CA PRO A 96 -14.96 0.17 -16.28
C PRO A 96 -13.56 -0.42 -16.06
N ARG A 97 -13.18 -1.37 -16.92
CA ARG A 97 -11.82 -1.92 -16.96
C ARG A 97 -10.84 -0.78 -17.24
N TRP A 98 -9.71 -0.81 -16.53
CA TRP A 98 -8.67 0.20 -16.67
C TRP A 98 -8.07 0.19 -18.08
N GLN A 99 -7.43 1.30 -18.46
CA GLN A 99 -6.67 1.41 -19.70
C GLN A 99 -5.17 1.55 -19.41
N GLY A 100 -4.36 0.75 -20.11
CA GLY A 100 -2.90 0.80 -20.03
C GLY A 100 -2.31 0.50 -18.65
N ARG A 101 -0.99 0.64 -18.56
CA ARG A 101 -0.21 0.29 -17.36
C ARG A 101 -0.45 1.25 -16.18
N ALA A 102 -0.69 2.53 -16.47
CA ALA A 102 -0.97 3.53 -15.44
C ALA A 102 -2.35 3.29 -14.80
N GLY A 103 -3.40 3.09 -15.61
CA GLY A 103 -4.73 2.77 -15.13
C GLY A 103 -4.75 1.49 -14.30
N TRP A 104 -4.03 0.45 -14.71
CA TRP A 104 -3.88 -0.79 -13.94
C TRP A 104 -3.31 -0.55 -12.54
N ARG A 105 -2.24 0.25 -12.42
CA ARG A 105 -1.61 0.53 -11.12
C ARG A 105 -2.58 1.25 -10.18
N THR A 106 -3.31 2.23 -10.70
CA THR A 106 -4.34 2.95 -9.93
C THR A 106 -5.47 2.01 -9.51
N PHE A 107 -6.01 1.22 -10.44
CA PHE A 107 -7.04 0.21 -10.16
C PHE A 107 -6.61 -0.76 -9.06
N LYS A 108 -5.41 -1.35 -9.19
CA LYS A 108 -4.86 -2.28 -8.19
C LYS A 108 -4.72 -1.63 -6.81
N GLY A 109 -4.35 -0.35 -6.75
CA GLY A 109 -4.34 0.43 -5.51
C GLY A 109 -5.73 0.54 -4.86
N ASN A 110 -6.75 0.82 -5.68
CA ASN A 110 -8.13 0.93 -5.24
C ASN A 110 -8.73 -0.41 -4.79
N VAL A 111 -8.39 -1.54 -5.42
CA VAL A 111 -8.77 -2.88 -4.92
C VAL A 111 -8.22 -3.09 -3.50
N GLY A 112 -6.98 -2.65 -3.24
CA GLY A 112 -6.38 -2.72 -1.91
C GLY A 112 -7.12 -1.88 -0.86
N LEU A 113 -7.70 -0.74 -1.26
CA LEU A 113 -8.54 0.09 -0.40
C LEU A 113 -9.92 -0.53 -0.17
N CYS A 114 -10.58 -1.03 -1.21
CA CYS A 114 -11.89 -1.69 -1.10
C CYS A 114 -11.82 -2.90 -0.16
N ARG A 115 -10.76 -3.73 -0.27
CA ARG A 115 -10.52 -4.82 0.69
C ARG A 115 -10.43 -4.31 2.13
N ARG A 116 -9.80 -3.17 2.39
CA ARG A 116 -9.70 -2.58 3.74
C ARG A 116 -11.05 -2.10 4.28
N LEU A 117 -11.92 -1.68 3.37
CA LEU A 117 -13.28 -1.25 3.68
C LEU A 117 -14.26 -2.43 3.73
N GLY A 118 -13.83 -3.66 3.44
CA GLY A 118 -14.71 -4.83 3.36
C GLY A 118 -15.66 -4.82 2.16
N LEU A 119 -15.29 -4.14 1.08
CA LEU A 119 -16.08 -4.06 -0.16
C LEU A 119 -15.57 -5.04 -1.21
N GLY A 120 -16.50 -5.62 -1.96
CA GLY A 120 -16.23 -6.36 -3.18
C GLY A 120 -15.92 -5.43 -4.37
N VAL A 121 -15.21 -5.94 -5.37
CA VAL A 121 -14.79 -5.15 -6.53
C VAL A 121 -15.02 -5.89 -7.83
N LEU A 122 -15.79 -5.27 -8.72
CA LEU A 122 -16.03 -5.71 -10.09
C LEU A 122 -15.39 -4.74 -11.08
N SER A 123 -14.93 -5.25 -12.21
CA SER A 123 -14.61 -4.43 -13.39
C SER A 123 -15.39 -4.90 -14.61
N VAL A 124 -15.86 -3.96 -15.42
CA VAL A 124 -16.60 -4.26 -16.66
C VAL A 124 -15.75 -3.87 -17.87
N ARG A 125 -15.48 -4.82 -18.77
CA ARG A 125 -14.95 -4.53 -20.10
C ARG A 125 -16.13 -4.14 -20.99
N LEU A 126 -16.15 -2.89 -21.45
CA LEU A 126 -17.34 -2.34 -22.12
C LEU A 126 -17.51 -2.88 -23.55
N GLU A 127 -16.43 -3.33 -24.18
CA GLU A 127 -16.43 -3.82 -25.56
C GLU A 127 -17.28 -5.09 -25.73
N ASP A 128 -17.33 -5.94 -24.70
CA ASP A 128 -18.04 -7.23 -24.73
C ASP A 128 -18.90 -7.49 -23.48
N GLY A 129 -18.99 -6.53 -22.57
CA GLY A 129 -19.72 -6.69 -21.31
C GLY A 129 -19.09 -7.66 -20.32
N PHE A 130 -17.83 -8.05 -20.50
CA PHE A 130 -17.19 -9.01 -19.59
C PHE A 130 -17.00 -8.42 -18.18
N VAL A 131 -17.59 -9.07 -17.17
CA VAL A 131 -17.46 -8.72 -15.76
C VAL A 131 -16.39 -9.59 -15.09
N GLU A 132 -15.43 -8.96 -14.43
CA GLU A 132 -14.37 -9.64 -13.67
C GLU A 132 -14.47 -9.27 -12.19
N LEU A 133 -14.48 -10.30 -11.33
CA LEU A 133 -14.44 -10.18 -9.87
C LEU A 133 -12.98 -10.11 -9.38
N HIS A 134 -12.62 -9.02 -8.72
CA HIS A 134 -11.26 -8.77 -8.22
C HIS A 134 -11.11 -9.01 -6.70
N ALA A 135 -12.21 -8.90 -5.97
CA ALA A 135 -12.27 -9.10 -4.53
C ALA A 135 -13.72 -9.35 -4.11
N ASP A 136 -13.93 -10.30 -3.20
CA ASP A 136 -15.18 -10.43 -2.46
C ASP A 136 -15.21 -9.52 -1.22
N PRO A 137 -16.39 -9.06 -0.79
CA PRO A 137 -16.60 -8.41 0.49
C PRO A 137 -16.17 -9.35 1.62
N ALA A 138 -15.31 -8.87 2.51
CA ALA A 138 -14.86 -9.64 3.66
C ALA A 138 -14.30 -8.71 4.75
N PRO A 139 -14.44 -9.07 6.05
CA PRO A 139 -13.79 -8.35 7.12
C PRO A 139 -12.28 -8.25 6.90
N PHE A 140 -11.71 -7.07 7.17
CA PHE A 140 -10.28 -6.81 6.97
C PHE A 140 -9.54 -6.55 8.27
N VAL A 141 -8.47 -7.31 8.48
CA VAL A 141 -7.52 -7.07 9.57
C VAL A 141 -6.14 -6.77 8.95
N PRO A 142 -5.58 -5.56 9.16
CA PRO A 142 -4.27 -5.22 8.62
C PRO A 142 -3.16 -6.12 9.17
N ARG A 143 -2.43 -6.79 8.27
CA ARG A 143 -1.23 -7.56 8.66
C ARG A 143 -0.12 -6.60 9.10
N LYS A 144 0.22 -6.62 10.39
CA LYS A 144 1.30 -5.82 10.97
C LYS A 144 2.67 -6.40 10.58
N SER A 145 3.60 -5.55 10.15
CA SER A 145 4.99 -5.96 9.86
C SER A 145 5.88 -5.73 11.08
N LYS A 146 6.19 -6.82 11.81
CA LYS A 146 7.13 -6.78 12.95
C LYS A 146 8.51 -6.24 12.53
N ALA A 147 8.99 -6.63 11.35
CA ALA A 147 10.27 -6.20 10.81
C ALA A 147 10.31 -4.69 10.51
N ARG A 148 9.30 -4.14 9.81
CA ARG A 148 9.25 -2.68 9.54
C ARG A 148 9.11 -1.88 10.82
N ARG A 149 8.32 -2.36 11.79
CA ARG A 149 8.19 -1.74 13.11
C ARG A 149 9.54 -1.69 13.83
N ALA A 150 10.26 -2.82 13.88
CA ALA A 150 11.58 -2.88 14.51
C ALA A 150 12.59 -1.96 13.82
N ALA A 151 12.60 -1.92 12.48
CA ALA A 151 13.46 -1.02 11.72
C ALA A 151 13.17 0.45 12.03
N LEU A 152 11.89 0.84 12.09
CA LEU A 152 11.48 2.21 12.42
C LEU A 152 11.91 2.61 13.83
N LEU A 153 11.69 1.74 14.83
CA LEU A 153 12.11 1.99 16.21
C LEU A 153 13.64 2.05 16.34
N SER A 154 14.35 1.21 15.61
CA SER A 154 15.82 1.20 15.61
C SER A 154 16.42 2.43 14.93
N GLU A 155 15.80 2.94 13.87
CA GLU A 155 16.17 4.21 13.23
C GLU A 155 15.90 5.38 14.17
N PHE A 156 14.73 5.41 14.82
CA PHE A 156 14.38 6.46 15.78
C PHE A 156 15.36 6.51 16.96
N ALA A 157 15.64 5.36 17.59
CA ALA A 157 16.52 5.28 18.76
C ALA A 157 17.97 5.68 18.45
N ARG A 158 18.43 5.52 17.21
CA ARG A 158 19.79 5.89 16.79
C ARG A 158 19.90 7.34 16.31
N ARG A 159 18.77 7.99 16.00
CA ARG A 159 18.77 9.36 15.51
C ARG A 159 19.11 10.31 16.66
N ARG A 160 20.08 11.19 16.43
CA ARG A 160 20.48 12.23 17.40
C ARG A 160 19.71 13.51 17.11
N GLY A 161 19.05 14.06 18.14
CA GLY A 161 18.20 15.24 18.01
C GLY A 161 17.01 15.04 17.07
N ASP A 162 16.40 16.15 16.65
CA ASP A 162 15.35 16.16 15.62
C ASP A 162 15.83 16.96 14.40
N PRO A 163 16.71 16.39 13.56
CA PRO A 163 17.38 17.13 12.50
C PRO A 163 16.49 17.40 11.28
N ASN A 164 15.24 16.90 11.25
CA ASN A 164 14.34 17.07 10.12
C ASN A 164 13.01 17.66 10.57
N THR A 165 12.73 18.91 10.24
CA THR A 165 11.38 19.48 10.38
C THR A 165 10.44 18.87 9.33
N GLY A 166 9.23 18.47 9.71
CA GLY A 166 8.27 17.82 8.80
C GLY A 166 8.12 18.56 7.46
N GLY A 167 8.12 17.82 6.34
CA GLY A 167 7.99 18.39 5.00
C GLY A 167 9.31 18.79 4.31
N VAL A 168 10.47 18.34 4.82
CA VAL A 168 11.78 18.56 4.20
C VAL A 168 11.76 18.27 2.69
N ARG A 169 12.03 19.29 1.86
CA ARG A 169 12.21 19.19 0.40
C ARG A 169 13.67 18.91 -0.01
N GLY A 170 14.58 18.79 0.97
CA GLY A 170 16.01 18.50 0.81
C GLY A 170 16.43 17.10 1.25
N LYS A 171 17.74 16.90 1.48
CA LYS A 171 18.28 15.59 1.90
C LYS A 171 17.87 15.26 3.34
N LEU A 172 17.10 14.20 3.50
CA LEU A 172 16.71 13.67 4.81
C LEU A 172 17.96 13.26 5.63
N VAL A 173 18.09 13.79 6.84
CA VAL A 173 19.12 13.37 7.79
C VAL A 173 18.65 12.10 8.48
N THR A 174 19.27 10.97 8.16
CA THR A 174 18.99 9.65 8.77
C THR A 174 20.03 9.33 9.84
N ALA A 175 19.73 8.39 10.72
CA ALA A 175 20.72 7.89 11.69
C ALA A 175 21.94 7.31 10.97
N TYR A 176 21.74 6.64 9.83
CA TYR A 176 22.84 6.16 8.97
C TYR A 176 23.73 7.32 8.50
N ARG A 177 23.14 8.45 8.10
CA ARG A 177 23.90 9.60 7.63
C ARG A 177 24.69 10.26 8.76
N GLN A 178 24.05 10.46 9.92
CA GLN A 178 24.72 10.98 11.11
C GLN A 178 25.89 10.07 11.53
N ASP A 179 25.68 8.74 11.52
CA ASP A 179 26.75 7.77 11.75
C ASP A 179 27.89 7.97 10.75
N ALA A 180 27.60 8.07 9.43
CA ALA A 180 28.61 8.26 8.40
C ALA A 180 29.38 9.59 8.55
N GLU A 181 28.69 10.68 8.90
CA GLU A 181 29.30 11.99 9.18
C GLU A 181 30.24 11.91 10.40
N MET A 182 29.86 11.20 11.46
CA MET A 182 30.75 10.94 12.61
C MET A 182 32.01 10.15 12.22
N LEU A 183 31.89 9.12 11.37
CA LEU A 183 33.07 8.38 10.88
C LEU A 183 33.97 9.29 10.05
N ALA A 184 33.38 10.14 9.21
CA ALA A 184 34.12 11.08 8.39
C ALA A 184 34.85 12.13 9.24
N ALA A 185 34.18 12.71 10.24
CA ALA A 185 34.79 13.66 11.17
C ALA A 185 35.98 13.04 11.92
N PHE A 186 35.86 11.77 12.35
CA PHE A 186 36.95 11.03 13.00
C PHE A 186 38.16 10.85 12.06
N LEU A 187 37.94 10.31 10.84
CA LEU A 187 39.03 10.08 9.88
C LEU A 187 39.68 11.38 9.41
N ALA A 188 38.92 12.47 9.30
CA ALA A 188 39.47 13.79 8.99
C ALA A 188 40.38 14.36 10.09
N ARG A 189 40.26 13.86 11.34
CA ARG A 189 41.11 14.28 12.47
C ARG A 189 42.31 13.36 12.65
N GLU A 190 42.07 12.05 12.66
CA GLU A 190 43.09 11.04 13.00
C GLU A 190 43.82 10.47 11.77
N GLY A 191 43.29 10.68 10.56
CA GLY A 191 43.79 10.08 9.33
C GLY A 191 43.41 8.60 9.17
N ALA A 192 44.07 7.94 8.20
CA ALA A 192 43.79 6.56 7.81
C ALA A 192 43.84 5.59 9.00
N SER A 193 42.71 4.94 9.29
CA SER A 193 42.53 4.18 10.52
C SER A 193 41.91 2.80 10.30
N LYS A 194 42.23 1.83 11.16
CA LYS A 194 41.55 0.52 11.17
C LYS A 194 40.07 0.70 11.48
N GLY A 195 39.19 0.03 10.73
CA GLY A 195 37.73 0.15 10.92
C GLY A 195 37.28 -0.17 12.35
N ALA A 196 37.93 -1.13 13.01
CA ALA A 196 37.68 -1.45 14.42
C ALA A 196 38.06 -0.31 15.40
N ALA A 197 39.11 0.46 15.08
CA ALA A 197 39.50 1.63 15.87
C ALA A 197 38.48 2.76 15.69
N VAL A 198 38.04 3.02 14.45
CA VAL A 198 36.98 3.99 14.15
C VAL A 198 35.69 3.63 14.90
N ALA A 199 35.27 2.36 14.86
CA ALA A 199 34.08 1.88 15.55
C ALA A 199 34.14 2.15 17.07
N ARG A 200 35.29 1.87 17.68
CA ARG A 200 35.50 2.07 19.13
C ARG A 200 35.46 3.56 19.50
N ALA A 201 36.11 4.40 18.70
CA ALA A 201 36.22 5.83 18.98
C ALA A 201 34.90 6.58 18.77
N THR A 202 34.11 6.20 17.76
CA THR A 202 32.84 6.88 17.43
C THR A 202 31.63 6.27 18.13
N GLY A 203 31.77 5.08 18.72
CA GLY A 203 30.66 4.30 19.26
C GLY A 203 29.77 3.65 18.19
N VAL A 204 30.08 3.83 16.90
CA VAL A 204 29.31 3.27 15.80
C VAL A 204 29.77 1.83 15.55
N ALA A 205 29.08 0.87 16.17
CA ALA A 205 29.43 -0.56 16.09
C ALA A 205 29.54 -1.10 14.65
N ARG A 206 28.80 -0.50 13.71
CA ARG A 206 28.76 -0.87 12.28
C ARG A 206 29.76 -0.09 11.40
N ALA A 207 30.68 0.69 11.97
CA ALA A 207 31.55 1.61 11.24
C ALA A 207 32.31 0.93 10.08
N THR A 208 32.97 -0.20 10.33
CA THR A 208 33.74 -0.94 9.31
C THR A 208 32.87 -1.28 8.10
N ARG A 209 31.65 -1.78 8.34
CA ARG A 209 30.73 -2.14 7.26
C ARG A 209 30.24 -0.91 6.51
N MET A 210 29.92 0.18 7.21
CA MET A 210 29.49 1.43 6.56
C MET A 210 30.57 2.01 5.65
N MET A 211 31.83 1.99 6.08
CA MET A 211 32.96 2.47 5.27
C MET A 211 33.27 1.53 4.10
N ALA A 212 33.03 0.22 4.27
CA ALA A 212 33.16 -0.75 3.19
C ALA A 212 32.03 -0.64 2.14
N ASP A 213 30.78 -0.56 2.57
CA ASP A 213 29.59 -0.43 1.72
C ASP A 213 29.59 0.94 1.00
N ASN A 214 30.17 1.97 1.65
CA ASN A 214 30.46 3.30 1.09
C ASN A 214 29.31 3.94 0.30
N HIS A 215 28.08 3.85 0.82
CA HIS A 215 26.86 4.33 0.16
C HIS A 215 26.90 5.79 -0.34
N TYR A 216 27.77 6.63 0.23
CA TYR A 216 27.91 8.05 -0.14
C TYR A 216 29.21 8.37 -0.91
N GLY A 217 30.11 7.40 -1.10
CA GLY A 217 31.39 7.63 -1.76
C GLY A 217 32.41 8.41 -0.92
N TRP A 218 32.21 8.53 0.40
CA TRP A 218 33.06 9.32 1.29
C TRP A 218 34.33 8.62 1.75
N PHE A 219 34.34 7.28 1.72
CA PHE A 219 35.42 6.48 2.27
C PHE A 219 36.22 5.78 1.17
N VAL A 220 37.49 5.49 1.44
CA VAL A 220 38.36 4.69 0.58
C VAL A 220 39.16 3.70 1.43
N ARG A 221 39.27 2.45 0.98
CA ARG A 221 40.08 1.43 1.65
C ARG A 221 41.53 1.55 1.16
N VAL A 222 42.43 1.92 2.06
CA VAL A 222 43.86 2.14 1.75
C VAL A 222 44.75 0.98 2.18
N GLY A 223 44.19 0.02 2.93
CA GLY A 223 44.91 -1.18 3.37
C GLY A 223 43.96 -2.23 3.95
N SER A 224 44.51 -3.31 4.50
CA SER A 224 43.68 -4.39 5.05
C SER A 224 42.86 -3.93 6.25
N GLY A 225 41.58 -3.64 6.02
CA GLY A 225 40.67 -3.12 7.05
C GLY A 225 40.99 -1.67 7.49
N VAL A 226 41.81 -0.95 6.72
CA VAL A 226 42.19 0.45 6.97
C VAL A 226 41.49 1.35 5.96
N TYR A 227 40.85 2.40 6.46
CA TYR A 227 40.03 3.32 5.69
C TYR A 227 40.50 4.76 5.89
N ASP A 228 40.45 5.56 4.83
CA ASP A 228 40.63 7.02 4.82
C ASP A 228 39.46 7.66 4.05
N LEU A 229 39.47 8.98 3.89
CA LEU A 229 38.47 9.74 3.16
C LEU A 229 38.84 9.97 1.70
N THR A 230 37.82 9.95 0.85
CA THR A 230 37.91 10.56 -0.49
C THR A 230 37.88 12.08 -0.35
N GLN A 231 38.16 12.81 -1.44
CA GLN A 231 38.00 14.27 -1.47
C GLN A 231 36.57 14.70 -1.09
N ALA A 232 35.55 13.96 -1.55
CA ALA A 232 34.16 14.21 -1.19
C ALA A 232 33.90 13.98 0.31
N GLY A 233 34.50 12.95 0.91
CA GLY A 233 34.41 12.70 2.35
C GLY A 233 35.07 13.80 3.19
N ARG A 234 36.22 14.33 2.74
CA ARG A 234 36.90 15.45 3.43
C ARG A 234 36.06 16.72 3.41
N ALA A 235 35.46 17.05 2.26
CA ALA A 235 34.59 18.23 2.14
C ALA A 235 33.36 18.18 3.07
N VAL A 236 32.77 17.00 3.27
CA VAL A 236 31.65 16.84 4.22
C VAL A 236 32.12 16.97 5.66
N ALA A 237 33.27 16.40 6.01
CA ALA A 237 33.84 16.50 7.35
C ALA A 237 34.21 17.94 7.72
N GLU A 238 34.64 18.76 6.76
CA GLU A 238 34.88 20.20 6.94
C GLU A 238 33.57 20.95 7.21
N ALA A 239 32.54 20.73 6.38
CA ALA A 239 31.24 21.39 6.55
C ALA A 239 30.58 21.10 7.92
N SER A 240 30.70 19.86 8.43
CA SER A 240 30.16 19.49 9.74
C SER A 240 30.91 20.13 10.92
N ARG A 241 32.20 20.48 10.76
CA ARG A 241 32.96 21.19 11.81
C ARG A 241 32.50 22.64 11.98
N ASP A 242 32.13 23.29 10.88
CA ASP A 242 31.66 24.67 10.88
C ASP A 242 30.26 24.83 11.50
N GLU A 243 29.43 23.78 11.45
CA GLU A 243 28.10 23.75 12.07
C GLU A 243 28.15 23.54 13.60
N GLU A 244 29.14 22.82 14.14
CA GLU A 244 29.31 22.64 15.60
C GLU A 244 29.91 23.87 16.31
N GLN A 245 30.51 24.80 15.57
CA GLN A 245 31.12 26.03 16.12
C GLN A 245 30.18 27.26 16.12
N ARG A 246 28.95 27.09 15.62
CA ARG A 246 27.90 28.13 15.59
C ARG A 246 26.84 27.88 16.66
#